data_AF-A0A6J2QGG8-F1
#
_entry.id   AF-A0A6J2QGG8-F1
#
_cell.length_a   1.000
_cell.length_b   1.000
_cell.length_c   1.000
_cell.angle_alpha   90.00
_cell.angle_beta   90.00
_cell.angle_gamma   90.00
#
_symmetry.space_group_name_H-M   'P 1'
#
loop_
_entity.id
_entity.type
_entity.pdbx_description
1 polymer ?
#
loop_
_entity_poly.entity_id
_entity_poly.type
_entity_poly.pdbx_seq_one_letter_code
_entity_poly.pdbx_strand_id
1 'polypeptide(L)'
;MQHKGGDYIGVGMLLQVQKLVLDIMKLTVLLCSALLLSVSVLALENEPVTPDSDEMVTVKPGCDKYKDEVCTREYDPVCGSNKKTYSTECILCQENRKKNTNVTMSGKGQCSK
;
A
#
# COMPACT_ATOMS: atom_id res chain seq x y z
N MET A 1 -74.50 10.17 21.52
CA MET A 1 -73.68 10.47 20.33
C MET A 1 -72.24 10.66 20.79
N GLN A 2 -71.38 9.71 20.39
CA GLN A 2 -69.93 9.81 20.09
C GLN A 2 -69.05 10.86 20.82
N HIS A 3 -68.09 10.40 21.65
CA HIS A 3 -66.76 11.01 21.85
C HIS A 3 -65.80 9.97 22.47
N LYS A 4 -65.45 8.93 21.70
CA LYS A 4 -64.36 7.98 21.99
C LYS A 4 -63.67 7.67 20.67
N GLY A 5 -63.02 8.69 20.10
CA GLY A 5 -62.48 8.72 18.73
C GLY A 5 -61.10 9.38 18.58
N GLY A 6 -60.70 10.26 19.52
CA GLY A 6 -59.61 11.23 19.31
C GLY A 6 -58.23 10.78 19.81
N ASP A 7 -58.14 10.09 20.95
CA ASP A 7 -56.84 9.77 21.56
C ASP A 7 -56.03 8.74 20.76
N TYR A 8 -56.70 7.81 20.08
CA TYR A 8 -56.04 6.75 19.30
C TYR A 8 -55.37 7.30 18.03
N ILE A 9 -55.89 8.39 17.48
CA ILE A 9 -55.32 9.05 16.29
C ILE A 9 -54.00 9.74 16.67
N GLY A 10 -53.94 10.37 17.85
CA GLY A 10 -52.73 11.01 18.38
C GLY A 10 -51.63 10.00 18.74
N VAL A 11 -51.98 8.90 19.41
CA VAL A 11 -51.03 7.82 19.74
C VAL A 11 -50.55 7.09 18.49
N GLY A 12 -51.43 6.89 17.50
CA GLY A 12 -51.07 6.35 16.19
C GLY A 12 -50.09 7.26 15.43
N MET A 13 -50.35 8.57 15.39
CA MET A 13 -49.43 9.55 14.79
C MET A 13 -48.08 9.58 15.50
N LEU A 14 -48.06 9.54 16.84
CA LEU A 14 -46.84 9.47 17.64
C LEU A 14 -46.03 8.19 17.36
N LEU A 15 -46.70 7.04 17.25
CA LEU A 15 -46.06 5.76 16.92
C LEU A 15 -45.50 5.74 15.49
N GLN A 16 -46.18 6.38 14.54
CA GLN A 16 -45.70 6.57 13.17
C GLN A 16 -44.46 7.48 13.13
N VAL A 17 -44.47 8.59 13.89
CA VAL A 17 -43.31 9.47 14.02
C VAL A 17 -42.13 8.74 14.67
N GLN A 18 -42.38 7.96 15.73
CA GLN A 18 -41.33 7.18 16.39
C GLN A 18 -40.77 6.07 15.49
N LYS A 19 -41.62 5.41 14.70
CA LYS A 19 -41.20 4.44 13.68
C LYS A 19 -40.39 5.10 12.58
N LEU A 20 -40.84 6.26 12.08
CA LEU A 20 -40.14 7.07 11.09
C LEU A 20 -38.77 7.52 11.61
N VAL A 21 -38.68 8.00 12.86
CA VAL A 21 -37.40 8.37 13.50
C VAL A 21 -36.49 7.15 13.62
N LEU A 22 -37.03 5.98 13.99
CA LEU A 22 -36.25 4.74 14.08
C LEU A 22 -35.78 4.24 12.71
N ASP A 23 -36.59 4.39 11.66
CA ASP A 23 -36.24 4.04 10.29
C ASP A 23 -35.20 5.02 9.71
N ILE A 24 -35.30 6.33 10.03
CA ILE A 24 -34.27 7.34 9.73
C ILE A 24 -32.97 6.99 10.45
N MET A 25 -33.02 6.67 11.74
CA MET A 25 -31.82 6.26 12.50
C MET A 25 -31.18 5.01 11.88
N LYS A 26 -31.96 3.98 11.52
CA LYS A 26 -31.44 2.79 10.83
C LYS A 26 -30.82 3.11 9.47
N LEU A 27 -31.45 3.98 8.69
CA LEU A 27 -30.93 4.40 7.38
C LEU A 27 -29.60 5.14 7.51
N THR A 28 -29.48 6.05 8.49
CA THR A 28 -28.23 6.76 8.78
C THR A 28 -27.12 5.80 9.24
N VAL A 29 -27.44 4.83 10.11
CA VAL A 29 -26.49 3.79 10.56
C VAL A 29 -26.02 2.93 9.38
N LEU A 30 -26.93 2.55 8.48
CA LEU A 30 -26.61 1.75 7.30
C LEU A 30 -25.69 2.53 6.34
N LEU A 31 -25.98 3.81 6.09
CA LEU A 31 -25.12 4.69 5.28
C LEU A 31 -23.74 4.89 5.91
N CYS A 32 -23.67 5.15 7.22
CA CYS A 32 -22.39 5.28 7.94
C CYS A 32 -21.58 3.99 7.87
N SER A 33 -22.21 2.83 8.03
CA SER A 33 -21.52 1.53 7.93
C SER A 33 -20.98 1.27 6.53
N ALA A 34 -21.75 1.58 5.47
CA ALA A 34 -21.32 1.45 4.09
C ALA A 34 -20.15 2.39 3.75
N LEU A 35 -20.20 3.64 4.24
CA LEU A 35 -19.11 4.60 4.10
C LEU A 35 -17.83 4.11 4.81
N LEU A 36 -17.94 3.63 6.06
CA LEU A 36 -16.79 3.10 6.80
C LEU A 36 -16.16 1.87 6.13
N LEU A 37 -16.98 0.96 5.59
CA LEU A 37 -16.49 -0.18 4.81
C LEU A 37 -15.81 0.26 3.52
N SER A 38 -16.37 1.24 2.80
CA SER A 38 -15.76 1.76 1.58
C SER A 38 -14.40 2.43 1.82
N VAL A 39 -14.25 3.19 2.91
CA VAL A 39 -12.96 3.81 3.30
C VAL A 39 -11.93 2.76 3.68
N SER A 40 -12.37 1.68 4.35
CA SER A 40 -11.49 0.56 4.72
C SER A 40 -10.99 -0.18 3.48
N VAL A 41 -11.84 -0.34 2.46
CA VAL A 41 -11.47 -0.96 1.17
C VAL A 41 -10.50 -0.08 0.38
N LEU A 42 -10.70 1.24 0.34
CA LEU A 42 -9.75 2.18 -0.28
C LEU A 42 -8.37 2.17 0.41
N ALA A 43 -8.33 1.93 1.72
CA ALA A 43 -7.07 1.76 2.45
C ALA A 43 -6.34 0.43 2.11
N LEU A 44 -7.03 -0.54 1.50
CA LEU A 44 -6.46 -1.82 1.04
C LEU A 44 -5.95 -1.76 -0.41
N GLU A 45 -6.16 -0.67 -1.13
CA GLU A 45 -5.63 -0.48 -2.50
C GLU A 45 -4.20 0.08 -2.52
N ASN A 46 -3.63 0.37 -1.34
CA ASN A 46 -2.27 0.85 -1.19
C ASN A 46 -1.41 -0.15 -0.41
N GLU A 47 -1.29 -1.38 -0.94
CA GLU A 47 -0.03 -2.08 -0.76
C GLU A 47 0.99 -1.34 -1.65
N PRO A 48 1.99 -0.64 -1.09
CA PRO A 48 3.13 -0.24 -1.91
C PRO A 48 3.68 -1.55 -2.48
N VAL A 49 3.68 -1.67 -3.81
CA VAL A 49 4.31 -2.76 -4.56
C VAL A 49 5.65 -3.05 -3.89
N THR A 50 5.70 -4.09 -3.07
CA THR A 50 6.95 -4.75 -2.79
C THR A 50 7.33 -5.37 -4.13
N PRO A 51 8.53 -5.09 -4.67
CA PRO A 51 8.95 -5.68 -5.92
C PRO A 51 9.33 -7.15 -5.64
N ASP A 52 8.34 -7.99 -5.42
CA ASP A 52 8.44 -9.43 -5.49
C ASP A 52 7.88 -9.89 -6.84
N SER A 53 8.80 -9.93 -7.80
CA SER A 53 8.98 -11.01 -8.79
C SER A 53 8.40 -10.97 -10.20
N ASP A 54 7.67 -9.95 -10.67
CA ASP A 54 7.20 -9.94 -12.08
C ASP A 54 7.29 -8.59 -12.84
N GLU A 55 8.34 -7.79 -12.62
CA GLU A 55 8.66 -6.63 -13.47
C GLU A 55 10.14 -6.71 -13.89
N MET A 56 10.41 -6.64 -15.20
CA MET A 56 11.73 -6.68 -15.86
C MET A 56 12.90 -6.33 -14.92
N VAL A 57 13.49 -7.36 -14.30
CA VAL A 57 14.00 -7.27 -12.92
C VAL A 57 15.29 -6.46 -12.82
N THR A 58 15.15 -5.14 -12.62
CA THR A 58 16.23 -4.32 -12.08
C THR A 58 16.22 -4.45 -10.56
N VAL A 59 17.13 -5.27 -10.03
CA VAL A 59 17.27 -5.50 -8.59
C VAL A 59 18.00 -4.30 -7.97
N LYS A 60 17.42 -3.66 -6.95
CA LYS A 60 18.12 -2.60 -6.21
C LYS A 60 19.26 -3.22 -5.38
N PRO A 61 20.51 -2.73 -5.47
CA PRO A 61 21.59 -3.22 -4.62
C PRO A 61 21.37 -2.80 -3.16
N GLY A 62 21.70 -3.69 -2.23
CA GLY A 62 21.62 -3.49 -0.78
C GLY A 62 22.75 -2.61 -0.24
N CYS A 63 22.86 -1.37 -0.73
CA CYS A 63 23.98 -0.47 -0.41
C CYS A 63 24.07 -0.06 1.05
N ASP A 64 22.98 -0.20 1.82
CA ASP A 64 22.95 0.02 3.26
C ASP A 64 23.86 -0.92 4.04
N LYS A 65 24.22 -2.08 3.47
CA LYS A 65 25.18 -3.03 4.04
C LYS A 65 26.64 -2.53 3.97
N TYR A 66 26.92 -1.53 3.13
CA TYR A 66 28.28 -1.10 2.79
C TYR A 66 28.55 0.37 3.14
N LYS A 67 28.03 0.84 4.29
CA LYS A 67 28.13 2.25 4.72
C LYS A 67 29.56 2.69 5.02
N ASP A 68 30.40 1.78 5.50
CA ASP A 68 31.79 2.09 5.87
C ASP A 68 32.72 2.22 4.65
N GLU A 69 32.20 2.05 3.43
CA GLU A 69 32.91 2.11 2.15
C GLU A 69 34.09 1.12 1.99
N VAL A 70 34.32 0.27 2.98
CA VAL A 70 35.26 -0.83 2.93
C VAL A 70 34.58 -2.04 2.29
N CYS A 71 35.05 -2.43 1.11
CA CYS A 71 34.63 -3.66 0.44
C CYS A 71 35.62 -4.79 0.74
N THR A 72 35.10 -5.98 1.00
CA THR A 72 35.92 -7.20 1.04
C THR A 72 36.52 -7.47 -0.34
N ARG A 73 37.60 -8.26 -0.39
CA ARG A 73 38.24 -8.70 -1.63
C ARG A 73 37.65 -10.01 -2.16
N GLU A 74 36.48 -10.40 -1.68
CA GLU A 74 35.74 -11.54 -2.21
C GLU A 74 35.31 -11.25 -3.65
N TYR A 75 35.21 -12.30 -4.46
CA TYR A 75 34.71 -12.21 -5.81
C TYR A 75 33.30 -12.79 -5.90
N ASP A 76 32.29 -11.92 -5.82
CA ASP A 76 30.86 -12.23 -6.00
C ASP A 76 30.28 -11.27 -7.05
N PRO A 77 30.54 -11.51 -8.34
CA PRO A 77 30.27 -10.54 -9.38
C PRO A 77 28.78 -10.26 -9.54
N VAL A 78 28.46 -9.03 -9.93
CA VAL A 78 27.09 -8.61 -10.27
C VAL A 78 27.09 -7.85 -11.60
N CYS A 79 26.02 -8.03 -12.39
CA CYS A 79 25.82 -7.28 -13.61
C CYS A 79 24.97 -6.05 -13.29
N GLY A 80 25.47 -4.85 -13.60
CA GLY A 80 24.70 -3.62 -13.47
C GLY A 80 23.73 -3.41 -14.63
N SER A 81 22.70 -2.59 -14.42
CA SER A 81 21.76 -2.14 -15.46
C SER A 81 22.43 -1.35 -16.58
N ASN A 82 23.64 -0.85 -16.34
CA ASN A 82 24.51 -0.24 -17.33
C ASN A 82 25.36 -1.26 -18.12
N LYS A 83 25.06 -2.55 -18.03
CA LYS A 83 25.81 -3.66 -18.68
C LYS A 83 27.28 -3.76 -18.25
N LYS A 84 27.66 -3.15 -17.14
CA LYS A 84 28.99 -3.26 -16.54
C LYS A 84 28.97 -4.34 -15.47
N THR A 85 29.98 -5.21 -15.49
CA THR A 85 30.23 -6.15 -14.40
C THR A 85 30.97 -5.46 -13.27
N TYR A 86 30.49 -5.64 -12.04
CA TYR A 86 31.16 -5.20 -10.82
C TYR A 86 31.64 -6.45 -10.07
N SER A 87 32.84 -6.41 -9.47
CA SER A 87 33.44 -7.57 -8.80
C SER A 87 32.70 -8.00 -7.54
N THR A 88 31.99 -7.06 -6.91
CA THR A 88 31.04 -7.29 -5.82
C THR A 88 29.92 -6.25 -5.86
N GLU A 89 28.81 -6.56 -5.20
CA GLU A 89 27.72 -5.61 -4.94
C GLU A 89 28.21 -4.36 -4.17
N CYS A 90 29.18 -4.52 -3.26
CA CYS A 90 29.81 -3.40 -2.55
C CYS A 90 30.50 -2.42 -3.50
N ILE A 91 31.24 -2.93 -4.49
CA ILE A 91 31.96 -2.09 -5.46
C ILE A 91 30.98 -1.31 -6.34
N LEU A 92 29.86 -1.93 -6.72
CA LEU A 92 28.77 -1.23 -7.42
C LEU A 92 28.23 -0.07 -6.57
N CYS A 93 27.91 -0.32 -5.30
CA CYS A 93 27.44 0.71 -4.38
C CYS A 93 28.45 1.84 -4.17
N GLN A 94 29.74 1.49 -4.03
CA GLN A 94 30.81 2.46 -3.87
C GLN A 94 30.96 3.33 -5.12
N GLU A 95 30.89 2.74 -6.32
CA GLU A 95 30.95 3.49 -7.57
C GLU A 95 29.75 4.42 -7.73
N ASN A 96 28.55 3.98 -7.36
CA ASN A 96 27.35 4.82 -7.32
C ASN A 96 27.53 6.05 -6.42
N ARG A 97 28.06 5.87 -5.21
CA ARG A 97 28.35 6.99 -4.30
C ARG A 97 29.42 7.92 -4.89
N LYS A 98 30.54 7.37 -5.35
CA LYS A 98 31.67 8.15 -5.90
C LYS A 98 31.30 8.96 -7.14
N LYS A 99 30.45 8.40 -8.00
CA LYS A 99 30.06 9.01 -9.28
C LYS A 99 28.71 9.73 -9.22
N ASN A 100 28.02 9.70 -8.08
CA ASN A 100 26.64 10.15 -7.93
C ASN A 100 25.71 9.51 -8.99
N THR A 101 25.84 8.21 -9.20
CA THR A 101 24.99 7.41 -10.10
C THR A 101 24.07 6.48 -9.31
N ASN A 102 23.03 5.97 -9.96
CA ASN A 102 22.10 4.99 -9.38
C ASN A 102 21.99 3.76 -10.28
N VAL A 103 23.10 3.06 -10.47
CA VAL A 103 23.12 1.79 -11.19
C VAL A 103 22.45 0.73 -10.31
N THR A 104 21.44 0.06 -10.86
CA THR A 104 20.78 -1.11 -10.28
C THR A 104 21.44 -2.39 -10.79
N MET A 105 21.15 -3.54 -10.20
CA MET A 105 21.64 -4.84 -10.66
C MET A 105 20.68 -5.41 -11.70
N SER A 106 21.19 -5.76 -12.88
CA SER A 106 20.48 -6.58 -13.87
C SER A 106 20.45 -8.07 -13.48
N GLY A 107 21.37 -8.51 -12.61
CA GLY A 107 21.45 -9.89 -12.14
C GLY A 107 22.71 -10.18 -11.35
N LYS A 108 22.73 -11.35 -10.70
CA LYS A 108 23.95 -11.92 -10.10
C LYS A 108 24.84 -12.51 -11.21
N GLY A 109 26.15 -12.54 -10.97
CA GLY A 109 27.15 -12.96 -11.95
C GLY A 109 27.67 -11.82 -12.82
N GLN A 110 28.54 -12.15 -13.77
CA GLN A 110 29.02 -11.19 -14.77
C GLN A 110 27.93 -10.88 -15.80
N CYS A 111 28.02 -9.73 -16.48
CA CYS A 111 27.15 -9.44 -17.61
C CYS A 111 27.47 -10.37 -18.80
N SER A 112 26.42 -10.88 -19.44
CA SER A 112 26.54 -11.56 -20.75
C SER A 112 27.10 -10.58 -21.79
N LYS A 113 28.05 -11.05 -22.60
CA LYS A 113 28.64 -10.28 -23.71
C LYS A 113 27.69 -10.18 -24.91
#